data_AF-A0AAX3VEL3-F1
#
_entry.id   AF-A0AAX3VEL3-F1
#
_cell.length_a   1.000
_cell.length_b   1.000
_cell.length_c   1.000
_cell.angle_alpha   90.00
_cell.angle_beta   90.00
_cell.angle_gamma   90.00
#
_symmetry.space_group_name_H-M   'P 1'
#
loop_
_entity.id
_entity.type
_entity.pdbx_description
1 polymer ?
#
loop_
_entity_poly.entity_id
_entity_poly.type
_entity_poly.pdbx_seq_one_letter_code
_entity_poly.pdbx_strand_id
1 'polypeptide(L)'
;MGHLIYGVAPAINIDDWALQHLRAVIVTKLRRDESFVFTWGSEPDTHGDDAAAGQEGEYGSVWISRASSLYFSFTEAPTGTLNRRWLVVLNEAANSAAGLRLVPEPPGD
;
A
#
# COMPACT_ATOMS: atom_id res chain seq x y z
N MET A 1 -21.00 -1.77 -7.49
CA MET A 1 -20.62 -2.92 -8.34
C MET A 1 -19.17 -3.27 -8.04
N GLY A 2 -18.72 -4.52 -8.23
CA GLY A 2 -17.35 -4.95 -7.91
C GLY A 2 -16.59 -5.39 -9.17
N HIS A 3 -15.29 -5.14 -9.21
CA HIS A 3 -14.43 -5.47 -10.36
C HIS A 3 -13.32 -6.46 -9.96
N LEU A 4 -12.99 -7.39 -10.86
CA LEU A 4 -11.86 -8.30 -10.78
C LEU A 4 -11.00 -8.08 -12.02
N ILE A 5 -9.77 -7.60 -11.86
CA ILE A 5 -8.86 -7.37 -12.98
C ILE A 5 -7.62 -8.26 -12.81
N TYR A 6 -7.33 -9.05 -13.84
CA TYR A 6 -6.17 -9.93 -13.95
C TYR A 6 -5.30 -9.48 -15.13
N GLY A 7 -4.08 -9.05 -14.84
CA GLY A 7 -3.25 -8.28 -15.77
C GLY A 7 -2.87 -6.93 -15.15
N VAL A 8 -2.61 -5.92 -15.98
CA VAL A 8 -2.11 -4.63 -15.50
C VAL A 8 -3.22 -3.87 -14.75
N ALA A 9 -3.05 -3.72 -13.45
CA ALA A 9 -3.91 -2.92 -12.58
C ALA A 9 -3.71 -1.41 -12.86
N PRO A 10 -4.72 -0.56 -12.60
CA PRO A 10 -4.53 0.90 -12.68
C PRO A 10 -3.42 1.36 -11.72
N ALA A 11 -2.83 2.52 -12.04
CA ALA A 11 -1.88 3.15 -11.13
C ALA A 11 -2.57 3.53 -9.83
N ILE A 12 -2.02 3.09 -8.70
CA ILE A 12 -2.53 3.38 -7.36
C ILE A 12 -1.80 4.62 -6.87
N ASN A 13 -2.54 5.68 -6.55
CA ASN A 13 -1.97 6.90 -6.00
C ASN A 13 -1.72 6.72 -4.50
N ILE A 14 -0.46 6.86 -4.09
CA ILE A 14 0.00 6.76 -2.70
C ILE A 14 1.00 7.87 -2.47
N ASP A 15 0.95 8.53 -1.32
CA ASP A 15 1.94 9.54 -0.94
C ASP A 15 3.37 8.98 -1.02
N ASP A 16 4.29 9.77 -1.56
CA ASP A 16 5.69 9.34 -1.82
C ASP A 16 6.37 8.76 -0.57
N TRP A 17 6.08 9.32 0.62
CA TRP A 17 6.63 8.83 1.89
C TRP A 17 6.10 7.44 2.26
N ALA A 18 4.79 7.23 2.14
CA ALA A 18 4.16 5.93 2.34
C ALA A 18 4.62 4.91 1.29
N LEU A 19 4.74 5.33 0.02
CA LEU A 19 5.19 4.49 -1.08
C LEU A 19 6.63 4.00 -0.87
N GLN A 20 7.51 4.80 -0.26
CA GLN A 20 8.87 4.36 0.09
C GLN A 20 8.87 3.20 1.10
N HIS A 21 8.01 3.26 2.11
CA HIS A 21 7.85 2.20 3.11
C HIS A 21 7.25 0.94 2.49
N LEU A 22 6.18 1.10 1.69
CA LEU A 22 5.56 0.01 0.95
C LEU A 22 6.58 -0.65 0.01
N ARG A 23 7.35 0.12 -0.76
CA ARG A 23 8.42 -0.40 -1.63
C ARG A 23 9.39 -1.26 -0.86
N ALA A 24 9.85 -0.81 0.32
CA ALA A 24 10.80 -1.57 1.13
C ALA A 24 10.23 -2.93 1.58
N VAL A 25 8.96 -2.95 2.03
CA VAL A 25 8.28 -4.19 2.48
C VAL A 25 8.00 -5.12 1.30
N ILE A 26 7.44 -4.59 0.21
CA ILE A 26 7.14 -5.35 -1.02
C ILE A 26 8.39 -6.01 -1.57
N VAL A 27 9.48 -5.25 -1.76
CA VAL A 27 10.76 -5.79 -2.25
C VAL A 27 11.30 -6.86 -1.31
N THR A 28 11.18 -6.67 0.01
CA THR A 28 11.63 -7.66 1.00
C THR A 28 10.88 -8.99 0.85
N LYS A 29 9.55 -8.95 0.69
CA LYS A 29 8.74 -10.17 0.50
C LYS A 29 9.05 -10.85 -0.83
N LEU A 30 9.16 -10.08 -1.91
CA LEU A 30 9.50 -10.63 -3.24
C LEU A 30 10.90 -11.29 -3.27
N ARG A 31 11.87 -10.76 -2.52
CA ARG A 31 13.20 -11.39 -2.36
C ARG A 31 13.15 -12.71 -1.63
N ARG A 32 12.13 -12.94 -0.79
CA ARG A 32 11.87 -14.21 -0.08
C ARG A 32 10.94 -15.15 -0.84
N ASP A 33 10.54 -14.77 -2.06
CA ASP A 33 9.56 -15.50 -2.86
C ASP A 33 8.19 -15.62 -2.17
N GLU A 34 7.89 -14.68 -1.27
CA GLU A 34 6.61 -14.61 -0.56
C GLU A 34 5.62 -13.81 -1.40
N SER A 35 4.61 -14.49 -1.96
CA SER A 35 3.48 -13.82 -2.60
C SER A 35 2.49 -13.31 -1.55
N PHE A 36 1.85 -12.17 -1.82
CA PHE A 36 0.92 -11.54 -0.89
C PHE A 36 -0.11 -10.68 -1.65
N VAL A 37 -1.20 -10.35 -0.97
CA VAL A 37 -2.19 -9.37 -1.45
C VAL A 37 -1.82 -7.99 -0.94
N PHE A 38 -1.87 -6.97 -1.79
CA PHE A 38 -1.87 -5.57 -1.39
C PHE A 38 -3.27 -4.98 -1.57
N THR A 39 -3.80 -4.39 -0.52
CA THR A 39 -5.14 -3.79 -0.48
C THR A 39 -5.02 -2.32 -0.15
N TRP A 40 -5.74 -1.48 -0.90
CA TRP A 40 -5.83 -0.05 -0.69
C TRP A 40 -7.29 0.40 -0.62
N GLY A 41 -7.50 1.57 -0.02
CA GLY A 41 -8.80 2.17 0.22
C GLY A 41 -8.74 3.05 1.47
N SER A 42 -9.47 4.16 1.46
CA SER A 42 -9.70 5.00 2.64
C SER A 42 -10.58 4.23 3.62
N GLU A 43 -10.38 4.29 4.95
CA GLU A 43 -11.53 4.00 5.82
C GLU A 43 -12.66 4.97 5.44
N PRO A 44 -13.93 4.55 5.39
CA PRO A 44 -15.00 5.51 5.23
C PRO A 44 -14.95 6.44 6.46
N ASP A 45 -14.66 7.73 6.24
CA ASP A 45 -14.77 8.75 7.26
C ASP A 45 -16.17 8.62 7.88
N THR A 46 -16.25 8.04 9.07
CA THR A 46 -17.50 7.93 9.83
C THR A 46 -17.73 9.21 10.63
N HIS A 47 -17.09 10.32 10.27
CA HIS A 47 -17.23 11.63 10.89
C HIS A 47 -17.28 12.73 9.82
N GLY A 48 -18.48 13.24 9.57
CA GLY A 48 -18.67 14.53 8.92
C GLY A 48 -19.58 14.46 7.71
N ASP A 49 -20.66 15.23 7.78
CA ASP A 49 -21.63 15.52 6.70
C ASP A 49 -21.01 16.25 5.48
N ASP A 50 -19.67 16.39 5.42
CA ASP A 50 -18.93 17.16 4.43
C ASP A 50 -17.91 16.29 3.65
N ALA A 51 -18.13 14.98 3.55
CA ALA A 51 -17.40 14.15 2.59
C ALA A 51 -17.81 14.58 1.18
N ALA A 52 -16.97 15.42 0.56
CA ALA A 52 -17.16 15.96 -0.78
C ALA A 52 -17.67 14.87 -1.74
N ALA A 53 -18.92 15.03 -2.17
CA ALA A 53 -19.57 14.19 -3.16
C ALA A 53 -18.77 14.25 -4.47
N GLY A 54 -17.89 13.28 -4.71
CA GLY A 54 -17.15 13.20 -5.97
C GLY A 54 -15.86 12.38 -6.01
N GLN A 55 -15.26 11.99 -4.89
CA GLN A 55 -14.15 11.02 -4.91
C GLN A 55 -14.66 9.67 -4.40
N GLU A 56 -15.09 8.81 -5.33
CA GLU A 56 -15.22 7.39 -5.07
C GLU A 56 -13.87 6.91 -4.51
N GLY A 57 -13.80 6.64 -3.21
CA GLY A 57 -12.65 5.96 -2.63
C GLY A 57 -12.54 4.61 -3.33
N GLU A 58 -11.58 4.46 -4.23
CA GLU A 58 -11.38 3.21 -4.97
C GLU A 58 -10.75 2.20 -4.00
N TYR A 59 -11.59 1.38 -3.37
CA TYR A 59 -11.13 0.22 -2.62
C TYR A 59 -10.72 -0.86 -3.63
N GLY A 60 -9.48 -1.31 -3.54
CA GLY A 60 -8.95 -2.31 -4.46
C GLY A 60 -7.98 -3.26 -3.80
N SER A 61 -7.75 -4.39 -4.46
CA SER A 61 -6.77 -5.38 -4.02
C SER A 61 -6.06 -5.97 -5.22
N VAL A 62 -4.75 -6.17 -5.10
CA VAL A 62 -3.89 -6.75 -6.13
C VAL A 62 -3.05 -7.87 -5.54
N TRP A 63 -2.96 -8.99 -6.27
CA TRP A 63 -2.05 -10.07 -5.94
C TRP A 63 -0.65 -9.76 -6.48
N ILE A 64 0.36 -9.82 -5.62
CA ILE A 64 1.76 -9.54 -5.95
C ILE A 64 2.59 -10.81 -5.70
N SER A 65 3.40 -11.17 -6.69
CA SER A 65 4.29 -12.33 -6.65
C SER A 65 5.63 -12.00 -7.31
N ARG A 66 6.61 -12.90 -7.23
CA ARG A 66 7.93 -12.71 -7.86
C ARG A 66 7.87 -12.50 -9.38
N ALA A 67 6.83 -13.00 -10.04
CA ALA A 67 6.62 -12.80 -11.48
C ALA A 67 5.97 -11.44 -11.82
N SER A 68 5.50 -10.69 -10.82
CA SER A 68 4.86 -9.39 -11.02
C SER A 68 5.90 -8.33 -11.41
N SER A 69 5.66 -7.63 -12.52
CA SER A 69 6.47 -6.45 -12.89
C SER A 69 5.96 -5.24 -12.11
N LEU A 70 6.80 -4.67 -11.24
CA LEU A 70 6.48 -3.50 -10.43
C LEU A 70 7.38 -2.33 -10.81
N TYR A 71 6.77 -1.17 -11.07
CA TYR A 71 7.47 0.08 -11.29
C TYR A 71 7.05 1.08 -10.21
N PHE A 72 8.00 1.52 -9.40
CA PHE A 72 7.77 2.55 -8.37
C PHE A 72 8.25 3.90 -8.91
N SER A 73 7.31 4.82 -9.10
CA SER A 73 7.60 6.20 -9.49
C SER A 73 7.38 7.11 -8.29
N PHE A 74 8.24 8.12 -8.12
CA PHE A 74 8.17 9.11 -7.05
C PHE A 74 8.20 10.50 -7.68
N THR A 75 7.53 11.46 -7.06
CA THR A 75 7.58 12.87 -7.45
C THR A 75 8.88 13.51 -6.95
N GLU A 76 9.33 13.13 -5.75
CA GLU A 76 10.55 13.63 -5.13
C GLU A 76 11.55 12.52 -4.80
N ALA A 77 12.81 12.90 -4.61
CA ALA A 77 13.83 11.96 -4.14
C ALA A 77 13.61 11.60 -2.66
N PRO A 78 13.96 10.37 -2.21
CA PRO A 78 13.91 10.00 -0.79
C PRO A 78 14.74 10.96 0.07
N THR A 79 14.09 11.72 0.97
CA THR A 79 14.75 12.76 1.78
C THR A 79 15.16 12.31 3.18
N GLY A 80 14.83 11.08 3.60
CA GLY A 80 15.04 10.63 4.98
C GLY A 80 15.32 9.14 5.15
N THR A 81 15.70 8.76 6.37
CA THR A 81 15.80 7.35 6.77
C THR A 81 14.40 6.82 7.07
N LEU A 82 14.05 5.65 6.53
CA LEU A 82 12.74 5.04 6.77
C LEU A 82 12.48 4.78 8.25
N ASN A 83 11.22 4.95 8.65
CA ASN A 83 10.75 4.64 9.99
C ASN A 83 10.74 3.12 10.20
N ARG A 84 11.68 2.63 11.02
CA ARG A 84 11.85 1.19 11.27
C ARG A 84 10.61 0.55 11.90
N ARG A 85 9.93 1.27 12.80
CA ARG A 85 8.71 0.77 13.44
C ARG A 85 7.60 0.60 12.43
N TRP A 86 7.48 1.54 11.50
CA TRP A 86 6.50 1.42 10.43
C TRP A 86 6.77 0.23 9.52
N LEU A 87 8.04 -0.02 9.17
CA LEU A 87 8.44 -1.20 8.40
C LEU A 87 8.06 -2.51 9.09
N VAL A 88 8.20 -2.59 10.42
CA VAL A 88 7.79 -3.78 11.20
C VAL A 88 6.28 -3.97 11.10
N VAL A 89 5.48 -2.95 11.40
CA VAL A 89 4.01 -3.03 11.39
C VAL A 89 3.48 -3.37 9.99
N LEU A 90 4.05 -2.78 8.93
CA LEU A 90 3.67 -3.08 7.55
C LEU A 90 4.02 -4.52 7.16
N ASN A 91 5.17 -5.03 7.62
CA ASN A 91 5.57 -6.42 7.35
C ASN A 91 4.64 -7.40 8.08
N GLU A 92 4.28 -7.11 9.33
CA GLU A 92 3.27 -7.89 10.08
C GLU A 92 1.92 -7.87 9.37
N ALA A 93 1.46 -6.71 8.90
CA ALA A 93 0.24 -6.59 8.12
C ALA A 93 0.29 -7.46 6.85
N ALA A 94 1.42 -7.42 6.11
CA ALA A 94 1.63 -8.21 4.91
C ALA A 94 1.66 -9.74 5.13
N ASN A 95 1.86 -10.19 6.37
CA ASN A 95 1.81 -11.60 6.76
C ASN A 95 0.43 -12.01 7.29
N SER A 96 -0.51 -11.07 7.41
CA SER A 96 -1.87 -11.35 7.87
C SER A 96 -2.75 -11.89 6.74
N ALA A 97 -3.86 -12.54 7.10
CA ALA A 97 -4.86 -13.01 6.15
C ALA A 97 -5.52 -11.88 5.34
N ALA A 98 -5.50 -10.65 5.86
CA ALA A 98 -6.04 -9.47 5.18
C ALA A 98 -5.08 -8.90 4.12
N GLY A 99 -3.83 -9.38 4.06
CA GLY A 99 -2.79 -8.86 3.17
C GLY A 99 -2.17 -7.55 3.66
N LEU A 100 -1.22 -7.04 2.86
CA LEU A 100 -0.58 -5.76 3.10
C LEU A 100 -1.60 -4.65 2.88
N ARG A 101 -1.76 -3.80 3.90
CA ARG A 101 -2.51 -2.56 3.82
C ARG A 101 -1.64 -1.42 4.33
N LEU A 102 -1.82 -0.23 3.76
CA LEU A 102 -1.21 0.95 4.34
C LEU A 102 -1.87 1.22 5.70
N VAL A 103 -1.05 1.44 6.72
CA VAL A 103 -1.50 1.82 8.06
C VAL A 103 -0.90 3.17 8.43
N PRO A 104 -1.54 3.93 9.35
CA PRO A 104 -0.98 5.18 9.84
C PRO A 104 0.45 5.02 10.34
N GLU A 105 1.29 6.02 10.08
CA GLU A 105 2.68 6.01 10.52
C GLU A 105 2.74 6.00 12.07
N PRO A 106 3.42 5.03 12.70
CA PRO A 106 3.65 5.05 14.13
C PRO A 106 4.67 6.15 14.50
N PRO A 107 4.61 6.71 15.73
CA PRO A 107 5.62 7.66 16.19
C PRO A 107 7.03 7.12 15.96
N GLY A 108 7.87 7.92 15.31
CA GLY A 108 9.27 7.60 15.08
C GLY A 108 10.05 7.39 16.38
N ASP A 109 11.18 6.72 16.29
CA ASP A 109 12.18 6.66 17.37
C ASP A 109 12.98 7.96 17.45
#